data_AF-A0A0N4XVE9-F1
#
_entry.id   AF-A0A0N4XVE9-F1
#
_cell.length_a   1.000
_cell.length_b   1.000
_cell.length_c   1.000
_cell.angle_alpha   90.00
_cell.angle_beta   90.00
_cell.angle_gamma   90.00
#
_symmetry.space_group_name_H-M   'P 1'
#
loop_
_entity.id
_entity.type
_entity.pdbx_description
1 polymer ?
#
loop_
_entity_poly.entity_id
_entity_poly.type
_entity_poly.pdbx_seq_one_letter_code
_entity_poly.pdbx_strand_id
1 'polypeptide(L)'
;MACSFGKCEIATRILPHLGTMSFAIAFFPHSSTADVVPATAVLGEVKRGVTTKVKWCGRSYTAKLLFIGPKVLCETKISKVSRSGELLEEEFDMDCNSTNIGTTECVTPASDLLRSEILEKLQELEGKILSSGDFLADLIRECIKDGSRDERQDRVNAELLRRIPAPHGEKGSLVYTYATAETVSALRSAHKDSMKFVRMLETEVFKDEPSELVHKVDDRKSIDRMNFLQECLYKYFNVPLGLRAEVWGRAKASLNSKARRLRKSLRDIEQQRANSNEDTSETSRSGINDDPFEWDE
;
A
#
# COMPACT_ATOMS: atom_id res chain seq x y z
N MET A 1 -56.12 2.80 -24.33
CA MET A 1 -55.14 2.84 -23.22
C MET A 1 -53.88 3.50 -23.74
N ALA A 2 -53.69 4.78 -23.45
CA ALA A 2 -52.54 5.56 -23.90
C ALA A 2 -51.57 5.74 -22.72
N CYS A 3 -50.35 5.22 -22.85
CA CYS A 3 -49.29 5.41 -21.86
C CYS A 3 -48.61 6.76 -22.08
N SER A 4 -48.76 7.64 -21.11
CA SER A 4 -48.09 8.93 -20.99
C SER A 4 -46.59 8.75 -20.73
N PHE A 5 -45.75 9.26 -21.63
CA PHE A 5 -44.31 9.41 -21.41
C PHE A 5 -44.05 10.51 -20.38
N GLY A 6 -43.57 10.11 -19.19
CA GLY A 6 -43.06 11.01 -18.17
C GLY A 6 -41.77 11.68 -18.65
N LYS A 7 -41.76 13.01 -18.66
CA LYS A 7 -40.56 13.83 -18.88
C LYS A 7 -39.62 13.64 -17.70
N CYS A 8 -38.50 12.93 -17.92
CA CYS A 8 -37.36 12.95 -17.01
C CYS A 8 -36.70 14.33 -17.12
N GLU A 9 -36.95 15.16 -16.12
CA GLU A 9 -36.26 16.41 -15.86
C GLU A 9 -34.82 16.07 -15.45
N ILE A 10 -33.88 16.17 -16.40
CA ILE A 10 -32.46 15.97 -16.15
C ILE A 10 -31.99 17.18 -15.35
N ALA A 11 -31.96 17.02 -14.03
CA ALA A 11 -31.30 17.94 -13.13
C ALA A 11 -29.82 18.04 -13.52
N THR A 12 -29.44 19.19 -14.08
CA THR A 12 -28.07 19.60 -14.37
C THR A 12 -27.29 19.61 -13.07
N ARG A 13 -26.69 18.47 -12.71
CA ARG A 13 -25.65 18.41 -11.68
C ARG A 13 -24.44 19.14 -12.24
N ILE A 14 -24.34 20.41 -11.87
CA ILE A 14 -23.12 21.21 -11.93
C ILE A 14 -22.00 20.33 -11.38
N LEU A 15 -21.06 19.93 -12.25
CA LEU A 15 -19.83 19.26 -11.87
C LEU A 15 -19.15 20.17 -10.84
N PRO A 16 -19.01 19.76 -9.56
CA PRO A 16 -18.19 20.52 -8.65
C PRO A 16 -16.79 20.56 -9.28
N HIS A 17 -16.21 21.76 -9.32
CA HIS A 17 -14.83 22.05 -9.67
C HIS A 17 -13.91 20.88 -9.34
N LEU A 18 -12.88 20.64 -10.18
CA LEU A 18 -11.69 19.88 -9.82
C LEU A 18 -11.17 20.36 -8.46
N GLY A 19 -11.76 19.82 -7.40
CA GLY A 19 -11.47 20.17 -6.04
C GLY A 19 -10.12 19.58 -5.78
N THR A 20 -9.14 20.46 -5.56
CA THR A 20 -7.86 20.07 -4.99
C THR A 20 -8.14 19.10 -3.85
N MET A 21 -7.67 17.85 -3.98
CA MET A 21 -7.93 16.83 -2.96
C MET A 21 -7.36 17.35 -1.65
N SER A 22 -8.25 17.71 -0.72
CA SER A 22 -7.86 18.22 0.59
C SER A 22 -7.57 17.04 1.51
N PHE A 23 -6.58 17.23 2.36
CA PHE A 23 -6.16 16.29 3.39
C PHE A 23 -6.34 16.95 4.75
N ALA A 24 -6.41 16.14 5.80
CA ALA A 24 -6.51 16.59 7.17
C ALA A 24 -5.51 15.84 8.05
N ILE A 25 -4.97 16.53 9.06
CA ILE A 25 -4.21 15.90 10.13
C ILE A 25 -5.21 15.45 11.21
N ALA A 26 -5.34 14.15 11.39
CA ALA A 26 -6.22 13.53 12.38
C ALA A 26 -5.40 13.03 13.56
N PHE A 27 -5.69 13.54 14.76
CA PHE A 27 -5.09 13.07 16.01
C PHE A 27 -6.04 12.09 16.71
N PHE A 28 -5.54 10.91 17.05
CA PHE A 28 -6.28 9.82 17.69
C PHE A 28 -6.01 9.84 19.20
N PRO A 29 -6.92 10.36 20.05
CA PRO A 29 -6.62 10.59 21.46
C PRO A 29 -6.34 9.32 22.26
N HIS A 30 -6.85 8.18 21.80
CA HIS A 30 -6.72 6.90 22.51
C HIS A 30 -5.32 6.28 22.34
N SER A 31 -4.67 6.52 21.20
CA SER A 31 -3.32 6.02 20.92
C SER A 31 -2.26 7.11 21.02
N SER A 32 -2.67 8.37 21.22
CA SER A 32 -1.80 9.55 21.18
C SER A 32 -0.95 9.62 19.90
N THR A 33 -1.53 9.20 18.78
CA THR A 33 -0.90 9.22 17.45
C THR A 33 -1.61 10.20 16.55
N ALA A 34 -0.90 10.79 15.59
CA ALA A 34 -1.47 11.58 14.51
C ALA A 34 -1.20 10.90 13.16
N ASP A 35 -2.09 11.09 12.20
CA ASP A 35 -1.86 10.68 10.81
C ASP A 35 -2.49 11.67 9.81
N VAL A 36 -1.98 11.68 8.57
CA VAL A 36 -2.54 12.44 7.46
C VAL A 36 -3.57 11.57 6.73
N VAL A 37 -4.81 12.03 6.71
CA VAL A 37 -5.92 11.33 6.06
C VAL A 37 -6.52 12.18 4.95
N PRO A 38 -7.04 11.59 3.87
CA PRO A 38 -7.81 12.34 2.88
C PRO A 38 -9.09 12.88 3.53
N ALA A 39 -9.54 14.09 3.17
CA ALA A 39 -10.75 14.69 3.73
C ALA A 39 -12.00 13.81 3.49
N THR A 40 -12.00 13.01 2.42
CA THR A 40 -13.05 12.02 2.12
C THR A 40 -13.13 10.86 3.11
N ALA A 41 -12.11 10.64 3.94
CA ALA A 41 -12.13 9.64 5.01
C ALA A 41 -12.78 10.16 6.30
N VAL A 42 -13.08 11.46 6.39
CA VAL A 42 -13.74 12.06 7.55
C VAL A 42 -15.26 11.85 7.42
N LEU A 43 -15.85 11.17 8.40
CA LEU A 43 -17.28 10.91 8.48
C LEU A 43 -17.95 12.04 9.27
N GLY A 44 -18.18 13.17 8.61
CA GLY A 44 -18.84 14.34 9.20
C GLY A 44 -18.29 15.65 8.67
N GLU A 45 -18.39 16.69 9.50
CA GLU A 45 -17.91 18.02 9.14
C GLU A 45 -16.38 18.12 9.23
N VAL A 46 -15.76 18.65 8.16
CA VAL A 46 -14.30 18.81 8.05
C VAL A 46 -13.93 20.22 8.52
N LYS A 47 -13.86 20.41 9.84
CA LYS A 47 -13.46 21.69 10.48
C LYS A 47 -12.30 21.49 11.46
N ARG A 48 -11.36 22.45 11.47
CA ARG A 48 -10.23 22.47 12.43
C ARG A 48 -10.79 22.53 13.86
N GLY A 49 -10.21 21.74 14.76
CA GLY A 49 -10.56 21.65 16.18
C GLY A 49 -11.69 20.67 16.50
N VAL A 50 -12.44 20.18 15.51
CA VAL A 50 -13.57 19.28 15.73
C VAL A 50 -13.12 17.83 15.92
N THR A 51 -13.71 17.15 16.89
CA THR A 51 -13.56 15.70 17.09
C THR A 51 -14.67 14.96 16.34
N THR A 52 -14.30 14.09 15.42
CA THR A 52 -15.24 13.37 14.54
C THR A 52 -14.76 11.94 14.26
N LYS A 53 -15.56 11.14 13.55
CA LYS A 53 -15.15 9.79 13.13
C LYS A 53 -14.35 9.85 11.84
N VAL A 54 -13.21 9.18 11.79
CA VAL A 54 -12.30 9.12 10.64
C VAL A 54 -12.04 7.67 10.27
N LYS A 55 -12.10 7.35 8.97
CA LYS A 55 -11.76 6.02 8.45
C LYS A 55 -10.25 5.91 8.28
N TRP A 56 -9.61 5.08 9.11
CA TRP A 56 -8.17 4.85 9.11
C TRP A 56 -7.89 3.34 9.05
N CYS A 57 -7.02 2.92 8.12
CA CYS A 57 -6.71 1.50 7.88
C CYS A 57 -7.96 0.60 7.74
N GLY A 58 -9.02 1.12 7.12
CA GLY A 58 -10.28 0.40 6.87
C GLY A 58 -11.25 0.32 8.07
N ARG A 59 -10.90 0.86 9.23
CA ARG A 59 -11.76 0.93 10.43
C ARG A 59 -12.07 2.39 10.76
N SER A 60 -13.13 2.62 11.54
CA SER A 60 -13.52 3.97 11.95
C SER A 60 -13.06 4.25 13.38
N TYR A 61 -12.38 5.38 13.59
CA TYR A 61 -11.86 5.82 14.88
C TYR A 61 -12.32 7.25 15.18
N THR A 62 -12.45 7.60 16.46
CA THR A 62 -12.71 8.98 16.89
C THR A 62 -11.39 9.75 16.90
N ALA A 63 -11.32 10.86 16.16
CA ALA A 63 -10.11 11.68 16.00
C ALA A 63 -10.44 13.18 15.99
N LYS A 64 -9.50 14.01 16.50
CA LYS A 64 -9.55 15.47 16.47
C LYS A 64 -8.83 15.98 15.23
N LEU A 65 -9.47 16.83 14.44
CA LEU A 65 -8.88 17.42 13.23
C LEU A 65 -8.03 18.63 13.59
N LEU A 66 -6.72 18.57 13.38
CA LEU A 66 -5.80 19.64 13.79
C LEU A 66 -5.51 20.66 12.69
N PHE A 67 -5.50 20.21 11.43
CA PHE A 67 -5.21 21.04 10.26
C PHE A 67 -5.86 20.44 9.02
N ILE A 68 -6.30 21.27 8.08
CA ILE A 68 -6.92 20.87 6.81
C ILE A 68 -6.24 21.65 5.69
N GLY A 69 -5.76 20.97 4.66
CA GLY A 69 -5.05 21.61 3.55
C GLY A 69 -4.50 20.63 2.50
N PRO A 70 -3.65 21.10 1.58
CA PRO A 70 -2.93 20.24 0.65
C PRO A 70 -2.08 19.19 1.37
N LYS A 71 -1.96 17.99 0.77
CA LYS A 71 -1.22 16.85 1.34
C LYS A 71 0.18 17.22 1.82
N VAL A 72 0.92 17.97 1.00
CA VAL A 72 2.31 18.38 1.27
C VAL A 72 2.39 19.20 2.57
N LEU A 73 1.45 20.11 2.81
CA LEU A 73 1.44 20.89 4.05
C LEU A 73 1.06 20.05 5.27
N CYS A 74 0.15 19.09 5.11
CA CYS A 74 -0.20 18.16 6.18
C CYS A 74 1.00 17.29 6.58
N GLU A 75 1.74 16.75 5.61
CA GLU A 75 2.93 15.92 5.85
C GLU A 75 4.08 16.72 6.51
N THR A 76 4.23 18.01 6.18
CA THR A 76 5.22 18.86 6.86
C THR A 76 4.80 19.24 8.28
N LYS A 77 3.50 19.46 8.51
CA LYS A 77 2.97 19.90 9.82
C LYS A 77 2.76 18.76 10.81
N ILE A 78 2.60 17.51 10.38
CA ILE A 78 2.31 16.39 11.28
C ILE A 78 3.43 16.10 12.28
N SER A 79 4.69 16.34 11.90
CA SER A 79 5.85 16.21 12.79
C SER A 79 5.84 17.22 13.96
N LYS A 80 5.03 18.28 13.86
CA LYS A 80 4.87 19.33 14.88
C LYS A 80 3.64 19.10 15.78
N VAL A 81 2.96 17.97 15.64
CA VAL A 81 1.83 17.61 16.51
C VAL A 81 2.37 17.07 17.84
N SER A 82 1.97 17.71 18.94
CA SER A 82 2.33 17.28 20.28
C SER A 82 1.64 15.97 20.67
N ARG A 83 2.15 15.31 21.71
CA ARG A 83 1.49 14.13 22.31
C ARG A 83 0.11 14.45 22.91
N SER A 84 -0.18 15.72 23.21
CA SER A 84 -1.49 16.18 23.71
C SER A 84 -2.50 16.45 22.58
N GLY A 85 -2.10 16.34 21.31
CA GLY A 85 -2.99 16.64 20.19
C GLY A 85 -3.16 18.13 19.94
N GLU A 86 -2.09 18.89 20.17
CA GLU A 86 -1.98 20.31 19.81
C GLU A 86 -0.97 20.44 18.67
N LEU A 87 -1.32 21.24 17.67
CA LEU A 87 -0.41 21.56 16.59
C LEU A 87 0.34 22.83 17.00
N LEU A 88 1.64 22.70 17.23
CA LEU A 88 2.50 23.86 17.48
C LEU A 88 2.60 24.64 16.16
N GLU A 89 1.78 25.68 16.04
CA GLU A 89 1.96 26.68 15.01
C GLU A 89 3.22 27.45 15.40
N GLU A 90 4.33 27.16 14.72
CA GLU A 90 5.40 28.15 14.61
C GLU A 90 4.74 29.40 14.03
N GLU A 91 4.57 30.41 14.88
CA GLU A 91 4.42 31.78 14.42
C GLU A 91 5.57 32.01 13.45
N PHE A 92 5.26 31.95 12.15
CA PHE A 92 6.10 32.60 11.17
C PHE A 92 5.96 34.08 11.50
N ASP A 93 6.88 34.60 12.30
CA ASP A 93 7.22 36.03 12.32
C ASP A 93 7.69 36.35 10.90
N MET A 94 6.74 36.58 10.00
CA MET A 94 6.95 37.50 8.92
C MET A 94 7.01 38.87 9.58
N ASP A 95 8.19 39.19 10.12
CA ASP A 95 8.67 40.55 10.27
C ASP A 95 8.70 41.15 8.85
N CYS A 96 7.52 41.48 8.36
CA CYS A 96 7.35 42.50 7.36
C CYS A 96 7.81 43.76 8.08
N ASN A 97 9.11 44.05 8.00
CA ASN A 97 9.61 45.40 8.17
C ASN A 97 8.97 46.26 7.08
N SER A 98 7.66 46.52 7.17
CA SER A 98 7.02 47.71 6.64
C SER A 98 7.51 48.83 7.52
N THR A 99 8.73 49.26 7.22
CA THR A 99 9.32 50.47 7.76
C THR A 99 8.33 51.60 7.50
N ASN A 100 7.73 52.11 8.57
CA ASN A 100 7.22 53.46 8.58
C ASN A 100 8.40 54.39 8.25
N ILE A 101 8.47 54.86 7.01
CA ILE A 101 9.24 56.06 6.66
C ILE A 101 8.28 57.02 5.98
N GLY A 102 7.72 57.91 6.80
CA GLY A 102 7.42 59.24 6.29
C GLY A 102 8.72 59.92 5.91
N THR A 103 8.70 60.59 4.75
CA THR A 103 9.64 61.66 4.35
C THR A 103 11.08 61.22 4.07
N THR A 104 11.45 61.11 2.80
CA THR A 104 12.18 62.15 2.04
C THR A 104 12.82 61.47 0.83
N GLU A 105 12.45 61.91 -0.37
CA GLU A 105 13.06 61.51 -1.63
C GLU A 105 14.58 61.75 -1.59
N CYS A 106 15.35 60.67 -1.57
CA CYS A 106 16.76 60.70 -1.95
C CYS A 106 16.95 59.63 -3.04
N VAL A 107 16.74 60.06 -4.28
CA VAL A 107 17.01 59.29 -5.50
C VAL A 107 18.51 59.04 -5.54
N THR A 108 18.92 57.82 -5.18
CA THR A 108 20.29 57.34 -5.40
C THR A 108 20.31 56.52 -6.70
N PRO A 109 21.19 56.86 -7.67
CA PRO A 109 21.22 56.24 -9.01
C PRO A 109 21.68 54.76 -9.04
N ALA A 110 21.97 54.17 -7.87
CA ALA A 110 22.33 52.76 -7.75
C ALA A 110 21.11 51.80 -7.87
N SER A 111 19.89 52.31 -7.73
CA SER A 111 18.67 51.50 -7.79
C SER A 111 18.31 51.04 -9.21
N ASP A 112 18.65 51.83 -10.23
CA ASP A 112 18.29 51.53 -11.62
C ASP A 112 19.08 50.35 -12.21
N LEU A 113 20.34 50.16 -11.77
CA LEU A 113 21.16 49.02 -12.20
C LEU A 113 20.62 47.70 -11.67
N LEU A 114 20.27 47.63 -10.38
CA LEU A 114 19.64 46.45 -9.78
C LEU A 114 18.29 46.11 -10.43
N ARG A 115 17.51 47.13 -10.78
CA ARG A 115 16.23 46.95 -11.47
C ARG A 115 16.43 46.36 -12.87
N SER A 116 17.45 46.79 -13.61
CA SER A 116 17.77 46.24 -14.92
C SER A 116 18.21 44.77 -14.85
N GLU A 117 19.03 44.39 -13.87
CA GLU A 117 19.49 43.02 -13.67
C GLU A 117 18.32 42.08 -13.31
N ILE A 118 17.38 42.54 -12.47
CA ILE A 118 16.20 41.76 -12.10
C ILE A 118 15.29 41.51 -13.31
N LEU A 119 15.09 42.53 -14.16
CA LEU A 119 14.27 42.39 -15.37
C LEU A 119 14.89 41.42 -16.37
N GLU A 120 16.22 41.45 -16.53
CA GLU A 120 16.94 40.51 -17.40
C GLU A 120 16.79 39.07 -16.89
N LYS A 121 16.92 38.84 -15.58
CA LYS A 121 16.71 37.51 -14.97
C LYS A 121 15.27 37.01 -15.11
N LEU A 122 14.28 37.89 -15.01
CA LEU A 122 12.88 37.54 -15.22
C LEU A 122 12.61 37.13 -16.68
N GLN A 123 13.19 37.84 -17.64
CA GLN A 123 13.07 37.52 -19.06
C GLN A 123 13.75 36.19 -19.40
N GLU A 124 14.90 35.89 -18.79
CA GLU A 124 15.58 34.60 -18.92
C GLU A 124 14.73 33.45 -18.36
N LEU A 125 14.11 33.65 -17.19
CA LEU A 125 13.20 32.69 -16.58
C LEU A 125 11.96 32.43 -17.45
N GLU A 126 11.37 33.49 -18.02
CA GLU A 126 10.24 33.37 -18.93
C GLU A 126 10.59 32.54 -20.17
N GLY A 127 11.78 32.78 -20.75
CA GLY A 127 12.31 31.97 -21.86
C GLY A 127 12.49 30.50 -21.49
N LYS A 128 12.99 30.20 -20.28
CA LYS A 128 13.13 28.82 -19.77
C LYS A 128 11.77 28.14 -19.55
N ILE A 129 10.76 28.87 -19.05
CA ILE A 129 9.42 28.34 -18.85
C ILE A 129 8.77 27.99 -20.19
N LEU A 130 8.88 28.87 -21.18
CA LEU A 130 8.33 28.62 -22.53
C LEU A 130 9.00 27.40 -23.18
N SER A 131 10.33 27.31 -23.13
CA SER A 131 11.07 26.16 -23.66
C SER A 131 10.73 24.84 -22.94
N SER A 132 10.50 24.88 -21.63
CA SER A 132 10.07 23.70 -20.86
C SER A 132 8.64 23.26 -21.22
N GLY A 133 7.77 24.22 -21.53
CA GLY A 133 6.40 23.95 -21.98
C GLY A 133 6.34 23.14 -23.27
N ASP A 134 7.15 23.50 -24.27
CA ASP A 134 7.23 22.78 -25.53
C ASP A 134 7.75 21.35 -25.34
N PHE A 135 8.78 21.18 -24.50
CA PHE A 135 9.32 19.86 -24.16
C PHE A 135 8.28 18.95 -23.50
N LEU A 136 7.49 19.48 -22.56
CA LEU A 136 6.41 18.72 -21.92
C LEU A 136 5.29 18.35 -22.90
N ALA A 137 4.95 19.26 -23.82
CA ALA A 137 3.94 18.99 -24.84
C ALA A 137 4.37 17.85 -25.79
N ASP A 138 5.64 17.81 -26.16
CA ASP A 138 6.21 16.72 -26.97
C ASP A 138 6.24 15.39 -26.22
N LEU A 139 6.63 15.40 -24.94
CA LEU A 139 6.62 14.21 -24.09
C LEU A 139 5.21 13.62 -23.95
N ILE A 140 4.20 14.46 -23.71
CA ILE A 140 2.80 14.03 -23.62
C ILE A 140 2.35 13.42 -24.95
N ARG A 141 2.70 14.03 -26.09
CA ARG A 141 2.35 13.53 -27.41
C ARG A 141 2.95 12.16 -27.67
N GLU A 142 4.18 11.91 -27.23
CA GLU A 142 4.84 10.61 -27.39
C GLU A 142 4.21 9.53 -26.49
N CYS A 143 3.91 9.86 -25.23
CA CYS A 143 3.20 8.94 -24.33
C CYS A 143 1.83 8.49 -24.88
N ILE A 144 1.09 9.40 -25.54
CA ILE A 144 -0.20 9.08 -26.16
C ILE A 144 -0.01 8.09 -27.34
N LYS A 145 1.02 8.29 -28.16
CA LYS A 145 1.32 7.37 -29.27
C LYS A 145 1.70 5.98 -28.76
N ASP A 146 2.53 5.90 -27.73
CA ASP A 146 2.95 4.62 -27.16
C ASP A 146 1.79 3.85 -26.52
N GLY A 147 0.89 4.55 -25.82
CA GLY A 147 -0.33 3.93 -25.28
C GLY A 147 -1.19 3.25 -26.36
N SER A 148 -1.32 3.87 -27.54
CA SER A 148 -2.05 3.27 -28.66
C SER A 148 -1.35 2.04 -29.26
N ARG A 149 -0.01 1.99 -29.18
CA ARG A 149 0.80 0.87 -29.67
C ARG A 149 0.63 -0.34 -28.77
N ASP A 150 0.60 -0.12 -27.46
CA ASP A 150 0.42 -1.16 -26.44
C ASP A 150 -0.97 -1.82 -26.56
N GLU A 151 -2.04 -1.02 -26.65
CA GLU A 151 -3.40 -1.56 -26.87
C GLU A 151 -3.53 -2.36 -28.17
N ARG A 152 -2.79 -1.99 -29.22
CA ARG A 152 -2.76 -2.75 -30.47
C ARG A 152 -2.00 -4.06 -30.30
N GLN A 153 -0.87 -4.03 -29.59
CA GLN A 153 -0.07 -5.22 -29.30
C GLN A 153 -0.86 -6.21 -28.45
N ASP A 154 -1.57 -5.74 -27.43
CA ASP A 154 -2.44 -6.56 -26.59
C ASP A 154 -3.57 -7.22 -27.38
N ARG A 155 -4.21 -6.48 -28.30
CA ARG A 155 -5.22 -7.03 -29.21
C ARG A 155 -4.65 -8.12 -30.11
N VAL A 156 -3.45 -7.92 -30.67
CA VAL A 156 -2.78 -8.92 -31.50
C VAL A 156 -2.40 -10.15 -30.67
N ASN A 157 -1.85 -9.95 -29.47
CA ASN A 157 -1.47 -11.03 -28.56
C ASN A 157 -2.70 -11.86 -28.13
N ALA A 158 -3.80 -11.21 -27.78
CA ALA A 158 -5.05 -11.89 -27.44
C ALA A 158 -5.60 -12.73 -28.61
N GLU A 159 -5.55 -12.20 -29.83
CA GLU A 159 -6.00 -12.93 -31.02
C GLU A 159 -5.03 -14.07 -31.39
N LEU A 160 -3.72 -13.91 -31.20
CA LEU A 160 -2.74 -14.99 -31.36
C LEU A 160 -3.00 -16.11 -30.35
N LEU A 161 -3.20 -15.79 -29.07
CA LEU A 161 -3.55 -16.76 -28.03
C LEU A 161 -4.88 -17.47 -28.32
N ARG A 162 -5.83 -16.79 -28.95
CA ARG A 162 -7.11 -17.40 -29.40
C ARG A 162 -6.93 -18.36 -30.57
N ARG A 163 -6.00 -18.04 -31.49
CA ARG A 163 -5.75 -18.83 -32.72
C ARG A 163 -4.80 -19.98 -32.51
N ILE A 164 -3.88 -19.89 -31.57
CA ILE A 164 -3.05 -21.02 -31.16
C ILE A 164 -4.01 -22.06 -30.58
N PRO A 165 -4.23 -23.20 -31.25
CA PRO A 165 -5.03 -24.27 -30.68
C PRO A 165 -4.38 -24.61 -29.35
N ALA A 166 -5.08 -24.39 -28.23
CA ALA A 166 -4.57 -24.67 -26.89
C ALA A 166 -3.86 -26.01 -26.96
N PRO A 167 -2.54 -26.08 -26.70
CA PRO A 167 -1.71 -27.19 -27.13
C PRO A 167 -2.42 -28.48 -26.77
N HIS A 168 -2.83 -29.21 -27.80
CA HIS A 168 -3.48 -30.51 -27.68
C HIS A 168 -2.39 -31.57 -27.38
N GLY A 169 -1.41 -31.21 -26.53
CA GLY A 169 -0.69 -32.22 -25.78
C GLY A 169 -1.74 -32.98 -25.00
N GLU A 170 -1.72 -34.30 -25.09
CA GLU A 170 -2.60 -35.23 -24.39
C GLU A 170 -3.03 -34.66 -23.02
N LYS A 171 -4.22 -34.05 -23.00
CA LYS A 171 -4.70 -33.23 -21.88
C LYS A 171 -4.87 -34.12 -20.66
N GLY A 172 -3.88 -34.15 -19.78
CA GLY A 172 -4.02 -34.76 -18.45
C GLY A 172 -2.86 -35.61 -17.96
N SER A 173 -1.81 -35.83 -18.75
CA SER A 173 -0.61 -36.48 -18.21
C SER A 173 0.21 -35.47 -17.41
N LEU A 174 -0.05 -35.44 -16.11
CA LEU A 174 0.64 -34.58 -15.17
C LEU A 174 2.02 -35.20 -14.92
N VAL A 175 3.10 -34.49 -15.21
CA VAL A 175 4.46 -35.02 -15.01
C VAL A 175 4.77 -34.98 -13.51
N TYR A 176 4.85 -36.15 -12.89
CA TYR A 176 5.05 -36.35 -11.46
C TYR A 176 6.52 -36.19 -11.04
N THR A 177 7.16 -35.08 -11.38
CA THR A 177 8.59 -34.82 -11.12
C THR A 177 8.89 -34.59 -9.64
N TYR A 178 7.99 -33.90 -8.92
CA TYR A 178 8.25 -33.46 -7.53
C TYR A 178 7.55 -34.29 -6.46
N ALA A 179 6.51 -35.03 -6.83
CA ALA A 179 5.78 -35.93 -5.95
C ALA A 179 5.21 -37.09 -6.78
N THR A 180 5.25 -38.31 -6.26
CA THR A 180 4.75 -39.49 -6.98
C THR A 180 3.23 -39.43 -7.13
N ALA A 181 2.69 -40.05 -8.18
CA ALA A 181 1.24 -40.11 -8.40
C ALA A 181 0.48 -40.75 -7.22
N GLU A 182 1.07 -41.77 -6.59
CA GLU A 182 0.51 -42.42 -5.41
C GLU A 182 0.42 -41.46 -4.22
N THR A 183 1.49 -40.71 -3.93
CA THR A 183 1.50 -39.73 -2.83
C THR A 183 0.44 -38.65 -3.05
N VAL A 184 0.34 -38.12 -4.27
CA VAL A 184 -0.68 -37.09 -4.59
C VAL A 184 -2.10 -37.65 -4.46
N SER A 185 -2.33 -38.88 -4.91
CA SER A 185 -3.63 -39.56 -4.80
C SER A 185 -4.01 -39.85 -3.33
N ALA A 186 -3.04 -40.28 -2.52
CA ALA A 186 -3.24 -40.50 -1.09
C ALA A 186 -3.59 -39.20 -0.36
N LEU A 187 -2.86 -38.11 -0.65
CA LEU A 187 -3.15 -36.78 -0.11
C LEU A 187 -4.55 -36.29 -0.51
N ARG A 188 -4.95 -36.53 -1.77
CA ARG A 188 -6.28 -36.16 -2.25
C ARG A 188 -7.39 -36.93 -1.54
N SER A 189 -7.18 -38.21 -1.28
CA SER A 189 -8.12 -39.07 -0.56
C SER A 189 -8.25 -38.67 0.91
N ALA A 190 -7.13 -38.31 1.56
CA ALA A 190 -7.11 -37.85 2.94
C ALA A 190 -7.74 -36.46 3.14
N HIS A 191 -7.65 -35.58 2.13
CA HIS A 191 -8.09 -34.20 2.23
C HIS A 191 -9.15 -33.85 1.17
N LYS A 192 -10.41 -33.81 1.60
CA LYS A 192 -11.55 -33.39 0.76
C LYS A 192 -11.56 -31.90 0.45
N ASP A 193 -10.95 -31.07 1.30
CA ASP A 193 -10.84 -29.63 1.10
C ASP A 193 -9.62 -29.30 0.22
N SER A 194 -9.84 -28.53 -0.84
CA SER A 194 -8.79 -28.21 -1.82
C SER A 194 -7.67 -27.36 -1.24
N MET A 195 -7.97 -26.46 -0.29
CA MET A 195 -6.97 -25.60 0.32
C MET A 195 -6.07 -26.36 1.28
N LYS A 196 -6.64 -27.30 2.07
CA LYS A 196 -5.86 -28.23 2.88
C LYS A 196 -5.01 -29.15 2.01
N PHE A 197 -5.57 -29.71 0.93
CA PHE A 197 -4.83 -30.54 -0.02
C PHE A 197 -3.59 -29.81 -0.56
N VAL A 198 -3.74 -28.60 -1.09
CA VAL A 198 -2.61 -27.82 -1.64
C VAL A 198 -1.56 -27.54 -0.58
N ARG A 199 -1.94 -27.23 0.67
CA ARG A 199 -0.98 -26.98 1.75
C ARG A 199 -0.15 -28.21 2.13
N MET A 200 -0.75 -29.39 2.08
CA MET A 200 -0.05 -30.65 2.39
C MET A 200 0.83 -31.06 1.22
N LEU A 201 0.33 -30.93 -0.01
CA LEU A 201 1.09 -31.19 -1.21
C LEU A 201 2.30 -30.23 -1.33
N GLU A 202 2.15 -28.96 -0.96
CA GLU A 202 3.27 -28.01 -0.90
C GLU A 202 4.38 -28.49 0.03
N THR A 203 4.03 -29.04 1.21
CA THR A 203 5.04 -29.57 2.14
C THR A 203 5.80 -30.75 1.52
N GLU A 204 5.11 -31.62 0.78
CA GLU A 204 5.73 -32.76 0.09
C GLU A 204 6.63 -32.30 -1.08
N VAL A 205 6.15 -31.36 -1.90
CA VAL A 205 6.87 -30.85 -3.09
C VAL A 205 8.14 -30.07 -2.72
N PHE A 206 8.14 -29.41 -1.56
CA PHE A 206 9.27 -28.60 -1.07
C PHE A 206 10.04 -29.29 0.07
N LYS A 207 9.88 -30.61 0.26
CA LYS A 207 10.60 -31.34 1.32
C LYS A 207 12.13 -31.23 1.21
N ASP A 208 12.64 -31.15 -0.02
CA ASP A 208 14.07 -31.03 -0.29
C ASP A 208 14.58 -29.58 -0.10
N GLU A 209 13.68 -28.59 -0.14
CA GLU A 209 14.03 -27.17 -0.04
C GLU A 209 13.01 -26.39 0.83
N PRO A 210 13.02 -26.62 2.16
CA PRO A 210 12.05 -26.02 3.07
C PRO A 210 12.25 -24.51 3.26
N SER A 211 13.42 -23.98 2.92
CA SER A 211 13.72 -22.54 2.98
C SER A 211 12.79 -21.72 2.09
N GLU A 212 12.38 -22.26 0.94
CA GLU A 212 11.45 -21.58 0.02
C GLU A 212 10.04 -21.36 0.62
N LEU A 213 9.63 -22.19 1.60
CA LEU A 213 8.31 -22.09 2.22
C LEU A 213 8.10 -20.82 3.06
N VAL A 214 9.20 -20.16 3.43
CA VAL A 214 9.20 -18.92 4.20
C VAL A 214 8.79 -17.71 3.33
N HIS A 215 9.05 -17.79 2.02
CA HIS A 215 8.79 -16.75 1.05
C HIS A 215 7.32 -16.74 0.60
N LYS A 216 6.82 -15.58 0.15
CA LYS A 216 5.51 -15.50 -0.48
C LYS A 216 5.55 -16.29 -1.79
N VAL A 217 4.40 -16.85 -2.17
CA VAL A 217 4.26 -17.65 -3.39
C VAL A 217 4.82 -16.95 -4.64
N ASP A 218 4.52 -15.66 -4.81
CA ASP A 218 4.96 -14.91 -6.00
C ASP A 218 6.45 -14.51 -5.95
N ASP A 219 7.10 -14.64 -4.78
CA ASP A 219 8.53 -14.31 -4.58
C ASP A 219 9.44 -15.56 -4.66
N ARG A 220 8.88 -16.76 -4.86
CA ARG A 220 9.62 -18.03 -4.91
C ARG A 220 10.36 -18.17 -6.24
N LYS A 221 11.53 -18.80 -6.19
CA LYS A 221 12.36 -19.05 -7.38
C LYS A 221 11.86 -20.28 -8.15
N SER A 222 11.29 -21.26 -7.45
CA SER A 222 10.81 -22.52 -8.02
C SER A 222 9.45 -22.38 -8.74
N ILE A 223 9.43 -21.74 -9.91
CA ILE A 223 8.20 -21.57 -10.72
C ILE A 223 7.60 -22.93 -11.12
N ASP A 224 8.44 -23.91 -11.49
CA ASP A 224 7.97 -25.22 -11.95
C ASP A 224 7.26 -26.02 -10.86
N ARG A 225 7.74 -25.95 -9.61
CA ARG A 225 7.05 -26.54 -8.45
C ARG A 225 5.68 -25.89 -8.22
N MET A 226 5.58 -24.57 -8.41
CA MET A 226 4.32 -23.86 -8.28
C MET A 226 3.31 -24.24 -9.37
N ASN A 227 3.78 -24.37 -10.61
CA ASN A 227 2.96 -24.85 -11.73
C ASN A 227 2.49 -26.30 -11.47
N PHE A 228 3.36 -27.16 -10.94
CA PHE A 228 3.00 -28.53 -10.55
C PHE A 228 1.88 -28.56 -9.49
N LEU A 229 1.96 -27.72 -8.45
CA LEU A 229 0.90 -27.60 -7.44
C LEU A 229 -0.43 -27.13 -8.06
N GLN A 230 -0.34 -26.16 -8.96
CA GLN A 230 -1.49 -25.58 -9.65
C GLN A 230 -2.19 -26.62 -10.55
N GLU A 231 -1.43 -27.36 -11.36
CA GLU A 231 -1.97 -28.43 -12.21
C GLU A 231 -2.55 -29.58 -11.39
N CYS A 232 -1.91 -29.97 -10.27
CA CYS A 232 -2.46 -30.98 -9.36
C CYS A 232 -3.82 -30.54 -8.80
N LEU A 233 -3.92 -29.29 -8.35
CA LEU A 233 -5.17 -28.73 -7.85
C LEU A 233 -6.27 -28.80 -8.92
N TYR A 234 -5.97 -28.39 -10.15
CA TYR A 234 -6.97 -28.38 -11.23
C TYR A 234 -7.40 -29.78 -11.64
N LYS A 235 -6.46 -30.73 -11.75
CA LYS A 235 -6.73 -32.11 -12.16
C LYS A 235 -7.56 -32.86 -11.11
N TYR A 236 -7.16 -32.84 -9.84
CA TYR A 236 -7.81 -33.67 -8.80
C TYR A 236 -9.11 -33.08 -8.24
N PHE A 237 -9.41 -31.81 -8.54
CA PHE A 237 -10.68 -31.16 -8.17
C PHE A 237 -11.53 -30.78 -9.38
N ASN A 238 -11.15 -31.21 -10.58
CA ASN A 238 -11.88 -30.96 -11.84
C ASN A 238 -12.25 -29.48 -12.03
N VAL A 239 -11.31 -28.58 -11.76
CA VAL A 239 -11.58 -27.13 -11.76
C VAL A 239 -11.80 -26.63 -13.19
N PRO A 240 -12.99 -26.08 -13.52
CA PRO A 240 -13.29 -25.53 -14.85
C PRO A 240 -12.35 -24.37 -15.20
N LEU A 241 -11.99 -24.23 -16.48
CA LEU A 241 -11.05 -23.21 -16.97
C LEU A 241 -11.41 -21.79 -16.49
N GLY A 242 -12.69 -21.40 -16.53
CA GLY A 242 -13.15 -20.08 -16.10
C GLY A 242 -13.00 -19.82 -14.59
N LEU A 243 -12.88 -20.86 -13.76
CA LEU A 243 -12.73 -20.75 -12.30
C LEU A 243 -11.29 -20.98 -11.84
N ARG A 244 -10.37 -21.39 -12.73
CA ARG A 244 -8.98 -21.72 -12.38
C ARG A 244 -8.26 -20.56 -11.71
N ALA A 245 -8.35 -19.36 -12.29
CA ALA A 245 -7.71 -18.17 -11.76
C ALA A 245 -8.21 -17.81 -10.34
N GLU A 246 -9.51 -17.89 -10.11
CA GLU A 246 -10.12 -17.59 -8.81
C GLU A 246 -9.74 -18.64 -7.75
N VAL A 247 -9.85 -19.92 -8.09
CA VAL A 247 -9.47 -21.04 -7.20
C VAL A 247 -7.98 -20.98 -6.86
N TRP A 248 -7.14 -20.68 -7.83
CA TRP A 248 -5.71 -20.49 -7.59
C TRP A 248 -5.41 -19.26 -6.74
N GLY A 249 -6.10 -18.15 -6.96
CA GLY A 249 -6.00 -16.96 -6.09
C GLY A 249 -6.27 -17.30 -4.62
N ARG A 250 -7.31 -18.11 -4.35
CA ARG A 250 -7.61 -18.62 -3.00
C ARG A 250 -6.51 -19.54 -2.46
N ALA A 251 -5.98 -20.44 -3.29
CA ALA A 251 -4.87 -21.31 -2.92
C ALA A 251 -3.61 -20.49 -2.57
N LYS A 252 -3.23 -19.50 -3.39
CA LYS A 252 -2.11 -18.60 -3.11
C LYS A 252 -2.29 -17.83 -1.80
N ALA A 253 -3.46 -17.27 -1.54
CA ALA A 253 -3.76 -16.60 -0.28
C ALA A 253 -3.61 -17.55 0.92
N SER A 254 -4.07 -18.79 0.76
CA SER A 254 -3.96 -19.86 1.76
C SER A 254 -2.49 -20.24 2.05
N LEU A 255 -1.66 -20.39 1.01
CA LEU A 255 -0.23 -20.67 1.13
C LEU A 255 0.54 -19.49 1.74
N ASN A 256 0.27 -18.26 1.31
CA ASN A 256 0.87 -17.04 1.87
C ASN A 256 0.53 -16.85 3.35
N SER A 257 -0.67 -17.25 3.78
CA SER A 257 -1.05 -17.25 5.19
C SER A 257 -0.19 -18.25 5.99
N LYS A 258 0.07 -19.45 5.45
CA LYS A 258 0.97 -20.45 6.04
C LYS A 258 2.40 -19.92 6.13
N ALA A 259 2.95 -19.36 5.05
CA ALA A 259 4.29 -18.76 5.02
C ALA A 259 4.45 -17.62 6.06
N ARG A 260 3.42 -16.79 6.24
CA ARG A 260 3.40 -15.75 7.28
C ARG A 260 3.48 -16.32 8.69
N ARG A 261 2.73 -17.40 8.97
CA ARG A 261 2.77 -18.09 10.27
C ARG A 261 4.13 -18.72 10.51
N LEU A 262 4.72 -19.34 9.49
CA LEU A 262 6.06 -19.93 9.57
C LEU A 262 7.12 -18.88 9.92
N ARG A 263 7.11 -17.72 9.23
CA ARG A 263 7.98 -16.58 9.56
C ARG A 263 7.79 -16.07 10.98
N LYS A 264 6.56 -16.04 11.47
CA LYS A 264 6.29 -15.65 12.86
C LYS A 264 6.90 -16.67 13.83
N SER A 265 6.64 -17.95 13.61
CA SER A 265 7.17 -19.04 14.45
C SER A 265 8.69 -19.02 14.51
N LEU A 266 9.39 -18.76 13.39
CA LEU A 266 10.85 -18.66 13.39
C LEU A 266 11.36 -17.51 14.25
N ARG A 267 10.73 -16.33 14.16
CA ARG A 267 11.06 -15.19 15.03
C ARG A 267 10.80 -15.48 16.50
N ASP A 268 9.68 -16.13 16.81
CA ASP A 268 9.33 -16.49 18.19
C ASP A 268 10.37 -17.47 18.78
N ILE A 269 10.85 -18.44 17.97
CA ILE A 269 11.94 -19.36 18.36
C ILE A 269 13.26 -18.62 18.56
N GLU A 270 13.61 -17.69 17.67
CA GLU A 270 14.83 -16.87 17.80
C GLU A 270 14.81 -16.02 19.07
N GLN A 271 13.66 -15.41 19.40
CA GLN A 271 13.48 -14.64 20.63
C GLN A 271 13.59 -15.51 21.88
N GLN A 272 13.01 -16.70 21.88
CA GLN A 272 13.16 -17.65 23.00
C GLN A 272 14.62 -18.02 23.23
N ARG A 273 15.38 -18.27 22.15
CA ARG A 273 16.81 -18.58 22.23
C ARG A 273 17.65 -17.40 22.75
N ALA A 274 17.29 -16.17 22.38
CA ALA A 274 17.96 -14.98 22.89
C ALA A 274 17.74 -14.82 24.41
N ASN A 275 16.49 -14.97 24.87
CA ASN A 275 16.15 -14.83 26.28
C ASN A 275 16.79 -15.93 27.14
N SER A 276 16.81 -17.20 26.68
CA SER A 276 17.41 -18.29 27.44
C SER A 276 18.93 -18.16 27.64
N ASN A 277 19.62 -17.39 26.79
CA ASN A 277 21.06 -17.17 26.92
C ASN A 277 21.42 -16.03 27.88
N GLU A 278 20.46 -15.19 28.28
CA GLU A 278 20.70 -14.05 29.17
C GLU A 278 20.57 -14.44 30.66
N ASP A 279 19.71 -15.43 30.96
CA ASP A 279 19.47 -15.93 32.33
C ASP A 279 20.58 -16.85 32.89
N THR A 280 21.59 -17.22 32.10
CA THR A 280 22.71 -18.08 32.58
C THR A 280 23.94 -17.30 33.06
N SER A 281 23.93 -15.96 33.04
CA SER A 281 25.05 -15.12 33.50
C SER A 281 24.92 -14.53 34.90
N GLU A 282 23.79 -14.69 35.61
CA GLU A 282 23.60 -14.15 36.96
C GLU A 282 23.22 -15.23 37.99
N THR A 283 24.09 -16.22 38.21
CA THR A 283 24.04 -17.01 39.47
C THR A 283 25.43 -17.31 39.96
N SER A 284 26.09 -16.27 40.46
CA SER A 284 27.22 -16.37 41.40
C SER A 284 27.22 -15.15 42.34
N ARG A 285 26.07 -14.87 42.96
CA ARG A 285 26.02 -14.12 44.21
C ARG A 285 25.09 -14.83 45.18
N SER A 286 25.71 -15.75 45.92
CA SER A 286 25.28 -16.22 47.24
C SER A 286 24.83 -15.04 48.09
N GLY A 287 23.52 -14.90 48.27
CA GLY A 287 22.88 -14.03 49.24
C GLY A 287 21.82 -14.83 49.95
N ILE A 288 22.25 -15.56 50.98
CA ILE A 288 21.39 -16.12 52.03
C ILE A 288 20.56 -14.97 52.58
N ASN A 289 19.25 -15.03 52.43
CA ASN A 289 18.31 -14.35 53.31
C ASN A 289 17.13 -15.30 53.50
N ASP A 290 17.23 -16.06 54.58
CA ASP A 290 16.07 -16.64 55.25
C ASP A 290 15.12 -15.49 55.62
N ASP A 291 13.94 -15.44 55.00
CA ASP A 291 12.84 -14.63 55.51
C ASP A 291 11.64 -15.55 55.81
N PRO A 292 11.43 -15.90 57.08
CA PRO A 292 10.31 -16.71 57.55
C PRO A 292 9.15 -15.77 57.91
N PHE A 293 8.22 -15.56 56.98
CA PHE A 293 6.90 -15.03 57.33
C PHE A 293 5.78 -15.80 56.62
N GLU A 294 5.45 -16.90 57.29
CA GLU A 294 4.19 -17.63 57.28
C GLU A 294 3.05 -16.65 57.66
N TRP A 295 2.06 -16.48 56.80
CA TRP A 295 0.78 -15.90 57.16
C TRP A 295 -0.30 -16.93 56.86
N ASP A 296 -0.74 -17.61 57.92
CA ASP A 296 -2.03 -18.26 58.00
C ASP A 296 -3.12 -17.18 58.13
N GLU A 297 -4.06 -17.13 57.18
CA GLU A 297 -5.53 -17.03 57.36
C GLU A 297 -6.26 -16.84 56.02
#